data_AF-A0A8T5S593-F1
#
_entry.id   AF-A0A8T5S593-F1
#
_cell.length_a   1.000
_cell.length_b   1.000
_cell.length_c   1.000
_cell.angle_alpha   90.00
_cell.angle_beta   90.00
_cell.angle_gamma   90.00
#
_symmetry.space_group_name_H-M   'P 1'
#
loop_
_entity.id
_entity.type
_entity.pdbx_description
1 polymer ?
#
loop_
_entity_poly.entity_id
_entity_poly.type
_entity_poly.pdbx_seq_one_letter_code
_entity_poly.pdbx_strand_id
1 'polypeptide(L)'
;MSEEYTEEEKPIGRLTGKTTTHTVTVLFEGSSVEKNNYLVIYGEKDEDGNKSFYVLYITDMWTDEKGRMAKLGVLGERPKRPFEIGSDVFLAKEEQISKILGIFNPPEESILLGKLIGYPYEVYLLIKNFGRIFITGKSGSGKSYTMGILCEEFLRKGIPIVILDRHGEYGSLKVSSEDAGEGESEFVDNIIEFSDLKKNKGGDIDIEYMFSLSSADLVAPNLCTIVNLNGMALEVQEAIAGKLLKKLYESSTTRKIPPFYLFLDEAHLFAGKKQTETCDVVRLFAQEGRKFGANIVIGTQRPQLLDTTIRAQAGTWVVHNLSDIRDIGITISSAEDLSNDNKSDISGLDKGEAIICGEAVKGIPLFVKIRSRTTRHGGVSFNPLDFLSGSTVDELQKRKERILGGKSADELETGRSMYQEMMEPKKAADYLDEITALKIRILELEDEVSRLKEKVATIKEGKNIPLIATDDVVQDLQTEIEVWKEKYNYLKEMAEKGEGDMIPLTEDTEELLDLNNRAIELEAQLKKYKSKYDDAIILAEKTLAELKKTRK
;
A
#
# COMPACT_ATOMS: atom_id res chain seq x y z
N MET A 1 -25.28 -21.33 -46.69
CA MET A 1 -23.93 -21.79 -47.06
C MET A 1 -23.19 -20.61 -47.65
N SER A 2 -22.55 -19.84 -46.78
CA SER A 2 -21.52 -18.88 -47.14
C SER A 2 -20.33 -19.29 -46.29
N GLU A 3 -19.38 -19.96 -46.92
CA GLU A 3 -18.08 -20.29 -46.35
C GLU A 3 -17.38 -18.97 -46.00
N GLU A 4 -17.43 -18.58 -44.73
CA GLU A 4 -16.47 -17.63 -44.19
C GLU A 4 -15.10 -18.30 -44.25
N TYR A 5 -14.24 -17.77 -45.12
CA TYR A 5 -12.83 -18.12 -45.18
C TYR A 5 -12.20 -17.85 -43.81
N THR A 6 -12.01 -18.90 -43.00
CA THR A 6 -11.07 -18.85 -41.88
C THR A 6 -9.67 -18.71 -42.47
N GLU A 7 -9.06 -17.54 -42.39
CA GLU A 7 -7.61 -17.41 -42.61
C GLU A 7 -6.91 -18.45 -41.74
N GLU A 8 -6.20 -19.40 -42.36
CA GLU A 8 -5.37 -20.35 -41.63
C GLU A 8 -4.32 -19.56 -40.83
N GLU A 9 -4.39 -19.66 -39.50
CA GLU A 9 -3.40 -19.06 -38.60
C GLU A 9 -2.00 -19.54 -39.01
N LYS A 10 -1.14 -18.59 -39.40
CA LYS A 10 0.25 -18.90 -39.72
C LYS A 10 1.08 -18.96 -38.43
N PRO A 11 1.90 -20.01 -38.23
CA PRO A 11 2.80 -20.06 -37.11
C PRO A 11 3.84 -18.94 -37.20
N ILE A 12 4.15 -18.34 -36.05
CA ILE A 12 5.19 -17.29 -35.92
C ILE A 12 6.54 -17.86 -35.53
N GLY A 13 6.58 -19.12 -35.09
CA GLY A 13 7.78 -19.81 -34.66
C GLY A 13 7.49 -21.20 -34.14
N ARG A 14 8.55 -21.91 -33.75
CA ARG A 14 8.49 -23.29 -33.26
C ARG A 14 9.25 -23.48 -31.96
N LEU A 15 8.73 -24.36 -31.11
CA LEU A 15 9.41 -24.72 -29.87
C LEU A 15 10.74 -25.43 -30.15
N THR A 16 11.77 -25.05 -29.43
CA THR A 16 13.12 -25.61 -29.53
C THR A 16 13.76 -25.75 -28.16
N GLY A 17 14.82 -26.54 -28.07
CA GLY A 17 15.54 -26.77 -26.82
C GLY A 17 14.70 -27.53 -25.79
N LYS A 18 14.88 -27.18 -24.51
CA LYS A 18 14.20 -27.85 -23.39
C LYS A 18 12.83 -27.22 -23.14
N THR A 19 11.78 -28.02 -23.24
CA THR A 19 10.43 -27.62 -22.83
C THR A 19 10.13 -28.12 -21.41
N THR A 20 9.33 -27.35 -20.68
CA THR A 20 8.79 -27.74 -19.37
C THR A 20 7.30 -27.40 -19.34
N THR A 21 6.62 -27.71 -18.23
CA THR A 21 5.22 -27.31 -18.01
C THR A 21 5.07 -25.82 -17.65
N HIS A 22 6.18 -25.09 -17.48
CA HIS A 22 6.20 -23.71 -16.99
C HIS A 22 6.86 -22.75 -17.97
N THR A 23 7.89 -23.23 -18.66
CA THR A 23 8.72 -22.44 -19.56
C THR A 23 9.07 -23.23 -20.80
N VAL A 24 9.13 -22.53 -21.91
CA VAL A 24 9.53 -23.07 -23.21
C VAL A 24 10.42 -22.06 -23.93
N THR A 25 11.14 -22.52 -24.94
CA THR A 25 11.94 -21.65 -25.80
C THR A 25 11.41 -21.76 -27.22
N VAL A 26 11.25 -20.62 -27.89
CA VAL A 26 10.78 -20.54 -29.27
C VAL A 26 11.87 -19.95 -30.16
N LEU A 27 11.98 -20.50 -31.38
CA LEU A 27 12.70 -19.89 -32.49
C LEU A 27 11.67 -19.27 -33.44
N PHE A 28 11.76 -17.97 -33.69
CA PHE A 28 10.81 -17.28 -34.56
C PHE A 28 11.16 -17.45 -36.04
N GLU A 29 10.15 -17.66 -36.87
CA GLU A 29 10.27 -17.84 -38.33
C GLU A 29 9.86 -16.57 -39.12
N GLY A 30 9.63 -15.43 -38.42
CA GLY A 30 9.23 -14.13 -39.00
C GLY A 30 9.51 -12.91 -38.09
N SER A 31 9.22 -11.68 -38.57
CA SER A 31 9.77 -10.43 -38.00
C SER A 31 8.84 -9.54 -37.15
N SER A 32 7.68 -10.00 -36.67
CA SER A 32 6.67 -9.10 -36.05
C SER A 32 6.31 -9.38 -34.59
N VAL A 33 7.16 -10.07 -33.83
CA VAL A 33 6.90 -10.35 -32.40
C VAL A 33 7.65 -9.35 -31.52
N GLU A 34 6.96 -8.76 -30.56
CA GLU A 34 7.51 -7.84 -29.55
C GLU A 34 7.44 -8.48 -28.15
N LYS A 35 8.26 -7.99 -27.22
CA LYS A 35 8.39 -8.55 -25.86
C LYS A 35 7.05 -8.65 -25.11
N ASN A 36 6.15 -7.70 -25.33
CA ASN A 36 4.88 -7.67 -24.60
C ASN A 36 3.75 -8.45 -25.31
N ASN A 37 4.04 -9.13 -26.42
CA ASN A 37 3.04 -9.98 -27.07
C ASN A 37 2.79 -11.27 -26.29
N TYR A 38 1.51 -11.61 -26.17
CA TYR A 38 1.04 -12.92 -25.77
C TYR A 38 1.01 -13.84 -26.98
N LEU A 39 1.52 -15.05 -26.78
CA LEU A 39 1.56 -16.11 -27.77
C LEU A 39 0.64 -17.24 -27.34
N VAL A 40 0.33 -18.17 -28.25
CA VAL A 40 -0.47 -19.34 -27.94
C VAL A 40 0.15 -20.59 -28.54
N ILE A 41 0.05 -21.69 -27.80
CA ILE A 41 0.32 -23.03 -28.29
C ILE A 41 -0.94 -23.86 -28.08
N TYR A 42 -1.30 -24.64 -29.10
CA TYR A 42 -2.44 -25.53 -29.03
C TYR A 42 -2.01 -26.89 -28.46
N GLY A 43 -2.76 -27.38 -27.48
CA GLY A 43 -2.63 -28.72 -26.94
C GLY A 43 -3.40 -29.76 -27.75
N GLU A 44 -3.56 -30.94 -27.15
CA GLU A 44 -4.37 -32.02 -27.72
C GLU A 44 -5.84 -31.58 -27.86
N LYS A 45 -6.53 -32.17 -28.85
CA LYS A 45 -7.96 -32.00 -29.04
C LYS A 45 -8.71 -32.71 -27.91
N ASP A 46 -9.71 -32.05 -27.35
CA ASP A 46 -10.65 -32.68 -26.43
C ASP A 46 -11.59 -33.66 -27.17
N GLU A 47 -12.44 -34.37 -26.40
CA GLU A 47 -13.39 -35.36 -26.92
C GLU A 47 -14.39 -34.74 -27.93
N ASP A 48 -14.62 -33.43 -27.84
CA ASP A 48 -15.49 -32.66 -28.73
C ASP A 48 -14.74 -32.10 -29.97
N GLY A 49 -13.45 -32.39 -30.10
CA GLY A 49 -12.61 -32.01 -31.23
C GLY A 49 -12.04 -30.58 -31.16
N ASN A 50 -12.27 -29.84 -30.07
CA ASN A 50 -11.72 -28.52 -29.86
C ASN A 50 -10.27 -28.63 -29.38
N LYS A 51 -9.36 -27.87 -29.98
CA LYS A 51 -7.98 -27.80 -29.49
C LYS A 51 -7.97 -27.01 -28.18
N SER A 52 -7.50 -27.64 -27.11
CA SER A 52 -7.07 -26.91 -25.92
C SER A 52 -5.97 -25.92 -26.30
N PHE A 53 -5.85 -24.79 -25.59
CA PHE A 53 -4.81 -23.80 -25.86
C PHE A 53 -4.18 -23.31 -24.57
N TYR A 54 -2.91 -22.92 -24.66
CA TYR A 54 -2.14 -22.36 -23.55
C TYR A 54 -1.57 -21.03 -24.01
N VAL A 55 -1.89 -19.96 -23.30
CA VAL A 55 -1.30 -18.64 -23.57
C VAL A 55 0.08 -18.61 -22.94
N LEU A 56 1.01 -18.01 -23.67
CA LEU A 56 2.40 -17.85 -23.29
C LEU A 56 2.73 -16.35 -23.26
N TYR A 57 3.60 -15.94 -22.35
CA TYR A 57 4.14 -14.58 -22.31
C TYR A 57 5.66 -14.66 -22.46
N ILE A 58 6.25 -13.64 -23.08
CA ILE A 58 7.69 -13.62 -23.35
C ILE A 58 8.41 -13.11 -22.09
N THR A 59 9.25 -13.96 -21.50
CA THR A 59 10.08 -13.59 -20.34
C THR A 59 11.38 -12.92 -20.79
N ASP A 60 11.94 -13.36 -21.92
CA ASP A 60 13.21 -12.85 -22.44
C ASP A 60 13.30 -13.04 -23.96
N MET A 61 14.00 -12.14 -24.65
CA MET A 61 14.21 -12.19 -26.11
C MET A 61 15.67 -11.91 -26.45
N TRP A 62 16.25 -12.74 -27.32
CA TRP A 62 17.61 -12.55 -27.82
C TRP A 62 17.73 -12.97 -29.28
N THR A 63 18.87 -12.70 -29.90
CA THR A 63 19.21 -13.17 -31.25
C THR A 63 20.56 -13.85 -31.21
N ASP A 64 20.65 -15.04 -31.78
CA ASP A 64 21.89 -15.80 -31.93
C ASP A 64 22.05 -16.34 -33.37
N GLU A 65 23.02 -17.22 -33.60
CA GLU A 65 23.30 -17.82 -34.92
C GLU A 65 22.11 -18.56 -35.54
N LYS A 66 21.15 -19.03 -34.73
CA LYS A 66 19.95 -19.72 -35.20
C LYS A 66 18.85 -18.74 -35.60
N GLY A 67 18.95 -17.48 -35.18
CA GLY A 67 17.98 -16.43 -35.46
C GLY A 67 17.42 -15.81 -34.18
N ARG A 68 16.22 -15.23 -34.29
CA ARG A 68 15.56 -14.55 -33.17
C ARG A 68 14.86 -15.57 -32.28
N MET A 69 15.18 -15.55 -31.00
CA MET A 69 14.69 -16.50 -30.01
C MET A 69 14.02 -15.80 -28.84
N ALA A 70 13.14 -16.52 -28.15
CA ALA A 70 12.57 -16.07 -26.89
C ALA A 70 12.39 -17.22 -25.91
N LYS A 71 12.52 -16.89 -24.63
CA LYS A 71 12.06 -17.73 -23.52
C LYS A 71 10.65 -17.27 -23.17
N LEU A 72 9.74 -18.22 -23.08
CA LEU A 72 8.33 -17.98 -22.80
C LEU A 72 7.94 -18.65 -21.49
N GLY A 73 7.06 -18.01 -20.73
CA GLY A 73 6.37 -18.59 -19.58
C GLY A 73 4.94 -18.99 -19.94
N VAL A 74 4.42 -20.05 -19.31
CA VAL A 74 3.04 -20.50 -19.48
C VAL A 74 2.12 -19.72 -18.54
N LEU A 75 1.03 -19.20 -19.10
CA LEU A 75 0.07 -18.35 -18.43
C LEU A 75 -1.17 -19.14 -17.97
N GLY A 76 -1.58 -18.96 -16.71
CA GLY A 76 -2.77 -19.62 -16.15
C GLY A 76 -2.56 -21.11 -15.89
N GLU A 77 -3.50 -21.96 -16.33
CA GLU A 77 -3.42 -23.40 -16.14
C GLU A 77 -2.26 -24.01 -16.94
N ARG A 78 -1.43 -24.78 -16.24
CA ARG A 78 -0.25 -25.40 -16.83
C ARG A 78 -0.61 -26.75 -17.45
N PRO A 79 0.01 -27.14 -18.57
CA PRO A 79 -0.17 -28.47 -19.10
C PRO A 79 0.36 -29.52 -18.11
N LYS A 80 -0.28 -30.69 -18.07
CA LYS A 80 0.14 -31.81 -17.21
C LYS A 80 1.48 -32.42 -17.64
N ARG A 81 1.87 -32.21 -18.90
CA ARG A 81 3.12 -32.70 -19.50
C ARG A 81 3.79 -31.56 -20.27
N PRO A 82 5.13 -31.54 -20.39
CA PRO A 82 5.82 -30.58 -21.23
C PRO A 82 5.33 -30.64 -22.70
N PHE A 83 5.38 -29.51 -23.39
CA PHE A 83 5.06 -29.42 -24.81
C PHE A 83 6.08 -30.17 -25.68
N GLU A 84 5.64 -30.67 -26.83
CA GLU A 84 6.53 -31.34 -27.78
C GLU A 84 7.45 -30.34 -28.48
N ILE A 85 8.73 -30.70 -28.62
CA ILE A 85 9.70 -29.90 -29.39
C ILE A 85 9.24 -29.87 -30.86
N GLY A 86 9.35 -28.71 -31.49
CA GLY A 86 8.89 -28.48 -32.86
C GLY A 86 7.43 -28.04 -32.97
N SER A 87 6.67 -28.02 -31.86
CA SER A 87 5.30 -27.51 -31.86
C SER A 87 5.24 -26.07 -32.35
N ASP A 88 4.25 -25.79 -33.18
CA ASP A 88 3.99 -24.46 -33.72
C ASP A 88 3.44 -23.51 -32.63
N VAL A 89 3.93 -22.27 -32.65
CA VAL A 89 3.51 -21.18 -31.78
C VAL A 89 2.87 -20.08 -32.63
N PHE A 90 1.79 -19.49 -32.12
CA PHE A 90 0.99 -18.47 -32.81
C PHE A 90 0.88 -17.20 -31.95
N LEU A 91 0.48 -16.08 -32.55
CA LEU A 91 0.06 -14.90 -31.77
C LEU A 91 -1.28 -15.21 -31.08
N ALA A 92 -1.42 -14.83 -29.81
CA ALA A 92 -2.68 -15.02 -29.11
C ALA A 92 -3.75 -14.04 -29.64
N LYS A 93 -4.94 -14.58 -29.92
CA LYS A 93 -6.14 -13.80 -30.28
C LYS A 93 -6.73 -13.10 -29.05
N GLU A 94 -7.53 -12.06 -29.30
CA GLU A 94 -8.26 -11.33 -28.25
C GLU A 94 -9.05 -12.26 -27.33
N GLU A 95 -9.83 -13.18 -27.90
CA GLU A 95 -10.64 -14.15 -27.15
C GLU A 95 -9.83 -15.07 -26.24
N GLN A 96 -8.57 -15.35 -26.59
CA GLN A 96 -7.68 -16.19 -25.80
C GLN A 96 -7.06 -15.40 -24.64
N ILE A 97 -6.65 -14.16 -24.93
CA ILE A 97 -6.13 -13.21 -23.94
C ILE A 97 -7.22 -12.88 -22.91
N SER A 98 -8.46 -12.66 -23.37
CA SER A 98 -9.59 -12.28 -22.52
C SER A 98 -9.98 -13.35 -21.50
N LYS A 99 -9.93 -14.62 -21.92
CA LYS A 99 -10.22 -15.77 -21.04
C LYS A 99 -9.26 -15.87 -19.86
N ILE A 100 -8.01 -15.42 -20.01
CA ILE A 100 -6.96 -15.67 -19.01
C ILE A 100 -6.64 -14.43 -18.17
N LEU A 101 -6.45 -13.26 -18.78
CA LEU A 101 -5.98 -12.08 -18.04
C LEU A 101 -7.02 -11.53 -17.07
N GLY A 102 -8.30 -11.82 -17.29
CA GLY A 102 -9.37 -11.33 -16.41
C GLY A 102 -9.49 -9.82 -16.42
N ILE A 103 -9.27 -9.18 -17.59
CA ILE A 103 -9.30 -7.72 -17.78
C ILE A 103 -10.57 -7.24 -18.50
N PHE A 104 -11.42 -8.16 -18.97
CA PHE A 104 -12.67 -7.89 -19.69
C PHE A 104 -13.85 -8.00 -18.72
N ASN A 105 -13.79 -7.25 -17.63
CA ASN A 105 -14.83 -7.23 -16.61
C ASN A 105 -15.86 -6.13 -16.90
N PRO A 106 -17.10 -6.24 -16.40
CA PRO A 106 -18.11 -5.20 -16.57
C PRO A 106 -17.64 -3.85 -15.99
N PRO A 107 -17.74 -2.73 -16.74
CA PRO A 107 -17.27 -1.41 -16.29
C PRO A 107 -17.88 -0.93 -14.97
N GLU A 108 -19.14 -1.29 -14.69
CA GLU A 108 -19.86 -0.94 -13.46
C GLU A 108 -19.19 -1.51 -12.20
N GLU A 109 -18.64 -2.72 -12.27
CA GLU A 109 -17.98 -3.42 -11.15
C GLU A 109 -16.46 -3.24 -11.12
N SER A 110 -15.91 -2.52 -12.09
CA SER A 110 -14.48 -2.49 -12.37
C SER A 110 -13.90 -1.08 -12.44
N ILE A 111 -12.61 -0.95 -12.23
CA ILE A 111 -11.85 0.29 -12.48
C ILE A 111 -11.10 0.18 -13.80
N LEU A 112 -11.12 1.25 -14.59
CA LEU A 112 -10.34 1.37 -15.81
C LEU A 112 -9.00 2.06 -15.54
N LEU A 113 -7.91 1.32 -15.60
CA LEU A 113 -6.57 1.87 -15.35
C LEU A 113 -5.85 2.33 -16.62
N GLY A 114 -6.14 1.73 -17.76
CA GLY A 114 -5.35 1.94 -18.96
C GLY A 114 -5.56 0.87 -20.02
N LYS A 115 -4.57 0.75 -20.88
CA LYS A 115 -4.52 -0.27 -21.93
C LYS A 115 -3.36 -1.23 -21.73
N LEU A 116 -3.55 -2.48 -22.08
CA LEU A 116 -2.51 -3.50 -22.06
C LEU A 116 -1.39 -3.12 -23.05
N ILE A 117 -0.13 -3.09 -22.62
CA ILE A 117 0.97 -2.67 -23.48
C ILE A 117 1.08 -3.61 -24.69
N GLY A 118 1.20 -3.04 -25.89
CA GLY A 118 1.25 -3.79 -27.15
C GLY A 118 -0.13 -4.20 -27.68
N TYR A 119 -1.22 -3.87 -26.98
CA TYR A 119 -2.58 -4.23 -27.38
C TYR A 119 -3.54 -3.04 -27.23
N PRO A 120 -4.64 -2.99 -28.01
CA PRO A 120 -5.66 -1.96 -27.86
C PRO A 120 -6.62 -2.22 -26.68
N TYR A 121 -6.45 -3.32 -25.93
CA TYR A 121 -7.39 -3.77 -24.93
C TYR A 121 -7.35 -2.92 -23.66
N GLU A 122 -8.52 -2.51 -23.21
CA GLU A 122 -8.71 -1.83 -21.94
C GLU A 122 -8.59 -2.79 -20.76
N VAL A 123 -8.01 -2.30 -19.67
CA VAL A 123 -7.76 -3.09 -18.47
C VAL A 123 -8.78 -2.71 -17.40
N TYR A 124 -9.90 -3.44 -17.38
CA TYR A 124 -10.93 -3.35 -16.36
C TYR A 124 -10.66 -4.35 -15.23
N LEU A 125 -10.35 -3.87 -14.03
CA LEU A 125 -10.07 -4.72 -12.87
C LEU A 125 -11.16 -4.57 -11.81
N LEU A 126 -11.63 -5.68 -11.25
CA LEU A 126 -12.78 -5.70 -10.33
C LEU A 126 -12.46 -5.01 -9.00
N ILE A 127 -13.32 -4.07 -8.58
CA ILE A 127 -13.13 -3.27 -7.35
C ILE A 127 -13.05 -4.14 -6.10
N LYS A 128 -13.76 -5.27 -6.08
CA LYS A 128 -13.76 -6.20 -4.94
C LYS A 128 -12.36 -6.75 -4.60
N ASN A 129 -11.43 -6.67 -5.56
CA ASN A 129 -10.04 -7.10 -5.41
C ASN A 129 -9.09 -5.95 -4.97
N PHE A 130 -9.58 -4.70 -4.87
CA PHE A 130 -8.79 -3.53 -4.52
C PHE A 130 -8.85 -3.20 -3.02
N GLY A 131 -8.64 -4.17 -2.12
CA GLY A 131 -8.69 -3.87 -0.68
C GLY A 131 -7.53 -3.00 -0.16
N ARG A 132 -6.31 -3.27 -0.63
CA ARG A 132 -5.06 -2.65 -0.16
C ARG A 132 -4.13 -2.44 -1.35
N ILE A 133 -4.05 -1.21 -1.83
CA ILE A 133 -3.37 -0.84 -3.08
C ILE A 133 -2.06 -0.14 -2.76
N PHE A 134 -0.96 -0.61 -3.34
CA PHE A 134 0.37 -0.04 -3.16
C PHE A 134 0.89 0.44 -4.50
N ILE A 135 1.16 1.73 -4.61
CA ILE A 135 1.64 2.38 -5.82
C ILE A 135 3.06 2.90 -5.55
N THR A 136 4.01 2.40 -6.33
CA THR A 136 5.42 2.77 -6.21
C THR A 136 6.01 3.17 -7.55
N GLY A 137 7.01 4.04 -7.53
CA GLY A 137 7.71 4.54 -8.71
C GLY A 137 8.60 5.72 -8.37
N LYS A 138 9.66 5.94 -9.17
CA LYS A 138 10.50 7.13 -9.03
C LYS A 138 9.71 8.41 -9.34
N SER A 139 10.20 9.57 -8.88
CA SER A 139 9.59 10.85 -9.22
C SER A 139 9.36 11.01 -10.74
N GLY A 140 8.18 11.48 -11.12
CA GLY A 140 7.79 11.70 -12.52
C GLY A 140 7.46 10.44 -13.34
N SER A 141 7.50 9.24 -12.75
CA SER A 141 7.19 7.98 -13.46
C SER A 141 5.69 7.79 -13.76
N GLY A 142 4.81 8.32 -12.91
CA GLY A 142 3.36 8.16 -13.05
C GLY A 142 2.61 7.76 -11.76
N LYS A 143 3.30 7.65 -10.60
CA LYS A 143 2.70 7.34 -9.29
C LYS A 143 1.47 8.21 -8.95
N SER A 144 1.68 9.51 -8.72
CA SER A 144 0.59 10.44 -8.33
C SER A 144 -0.46 10.58 -9.43
N TYR A 145 -0.06 10.41 -10.69
CA TYR A 145 -0.98 10.36 -11.83
C TYR A 145 -1.95 9.18 -11.73
N THR A 146 -1.44 7.99 -11.39
CA THR A 146 -2.25 6.78 -11.20
C THR A 146 -3.13 6.88 -9.95
N MET A 147 -2.63 7.49 -8.87
CA MET A 147 -3.47 7.79 -7.70
C MET A 147 -4.65 8.70 -8.06
N GLY A 148 -4.43 9.72 -8.91
CA GLY A 148 -5.49 10.55 -9.45
C GLY A 148 -6.53 9.77 -10.27
N ILE A 149 -6.09 8.83 -11.10
CA ILE A 149 -7.00 7.94 -11.87
C ILE A 149 -7.84 7.08 -10.93
N LEU A 150 -7.25 6.49 -9.89
CA LEU A 150 -8.02 5.76 -8.88
C LEU A 150 -9.05 6.64 -8.19
N CYS A 151 -8.71 7.91 -7.90
CA CYS A 151 -9.67 8.86 -7.34
C CYS A 151 -10.85 9.09 -8.29
N GLU A 152 -10.60 9.31 -9.58
CA GLU A 152 -11.64 9.46 -10.60
C GLU A 152 -12.55 8.22 -10.68
N GLU A 153 -11.96 7.02 -10.75
CA GLU A 153 -12.72 5.76 -10.85
C GLU A 153 -13.59 5.51 -9.61
N PHE A 154 -13.07 5.79 -8.41
CA PHE A 154 -13.82 5.63 -7.17
C PHE A 154 -14.92 6.69 -7.02
N LEU A 155 -14.65 7.94 -7.39
CA LEU A 155 -15.63 9.03 -7.35
C LEU A 155 -16.80 8.79 -8.32
N ARG A 156 -16.54 8.32 -9.56
CA ARG A 156 -17.63 7.96 -10.50
C ARG A 156 -18.54 6.85 -9.99
N LYS A 157 -18.04 6.05 -9.05
CA LYS A 157 -18.78 4.95 -8.41
C LYS A 157 -19.38 5.35 -7.06
N GLY A 158 -19.26 6.63 -6.68
CA GLY A 158 -19.76 7.17 -5.43
C GLY A 158 -19.06 6.62 -4.19
N ILE A 159 -17.89 6.00 -4.35
CA ILE A 159 -17.11 5.45 -3.25
C ILE A 159 -16.46 6.61 -2.49
N PRO A 160 -16.66 6.74 -1.17
CA PRO A 160 -16.02 7.76 -0.36
C PRO A 160 -14.51 7.66 -0.37
N ILE A 161 -13.83 8.80 -0.40
CA ILE A 161 -12.36 8.89 -0.42
C ILE A 161 -11.89 9.89 0.64
N VAL A 162 -10.82 9.54 1.35
CA VAL A 162 -10.06 10.48 2.19
C VAL A 162 -8.63 10.51 1.70
N ILE A 163 -8.07 11.68 1.42
CA ILE A 163 -6.71 11.85 0.91
C ILE A 163 -5.89 12.62 1.94
N LEU A 164 -4.80 12.02 2.44
CA LEU A 164 -3.74 12.75 3.12
C LEU A 164 -2.74 13.27 2.08
N ASP A 165 -2.89 14.54 1.73
CA ASP A 165 -2.15 15.18 0.65
C ASP A 165 -0.97 15.98 1.21
N ARG A 166 0.22 15.39 1.08
CA ARG A 166 1.46 15.99 1.58
C ARG A 166 1.89 17.24 0.80
N HIS A 167 1.60 17.28 -0.49
CA HIS A 167 2.19 18.24 -1.44
C HIS A 167 1.17 19.21 -2.02
N GLY A 168 -0.12 19.03 -1.74
CA GLY A 168 -1.20 19.87 -2.23
C GLY A 168 -1.55 19.61 -3.69
N GLU A 169 -1.30 18.40 -4.20
CA GLU A 169 -1.51 18.07 -5.61
C GLU A 169 -2.97 17.71 -5.92
N TYR A 170 -3.75 17.26 -4.93
CA TYR A 170 -5.05 16.62 -5.17
C TYR A 170 -6.20 17.62 -5.26
N GLY A 171 -6.02 18.88 -4.84
CA GLY A 171 -6.98 19.95 -5.12
C GLY A 171 -7.26 20.13 -6.62
N SER A 172 -6.31 19.70 -7.48
CA SER A 172 -6.47 19.64 -8.93
C SER A 172 -7.59 18.74 -9.45
N LEU A 173 -8.10 17.82 -8.63
CA LEU A 173 -9.25 16.99 -8.98
C LEU A 173 -10.52 17.81 -9.24
N LYS A 174 -10.60 19.05 -8.73
CA LYS A 174 -11.70 19.99 -8.98
C LYS A 174 -11.71 20.57 -10.41
N VAL A 175 -10.63 20.40 -11.16
CA VAL A 175 -10.42 21.04 -12.46
C VAL A 175 -10.32 19.97 -13.54
N SER A 176 -10.98 20.20 -14.67
CA SER A 176 -10.92 19.30 -15.82
C SER A 176 -9.52 19.30 -16.45
N SER A 177 -9.12 18.17 -17.02
CA SER A 177 -7.87 18.10 -17.80
C SER A 177 -8.01 18.89 -19.10
N GLU A 178 -6.89 19.33 -19.67
CA GLU A 178 -6.87 20.06 -20.94
C GLU A 178 -7.56 19.26 -22.07
N ASP A 179 -7.47 17.93 -22.03
CA ASP A 179 -8.12 17.02 -22.99
C ASP A 179 -9.62 16.83 -22.75
N ALA A 180 -10.10 16.98 -21.51
CA ALA A 180 -11.50 16.76 -21.13
C ALA A 180 -12.36 18.03 -21.21
N GLY A 181 -11.73 19.21 -21.25
CA GLY A 181 -12.39 20.51 -21.34
C GLY A 181 -11.76 21.52 -20.38
N GLU A 182 -11.78 22.81 -20.74
CA GLU A 182 -11.35 23.87 -19.83
C GLU A 182 -12.44 24.15 -18.78
N GLY A 183 -12.08 24.24 -17.50
CA GLY A 183 -12.97 24.63 -16.39
C GLY A 183 -13.04 23.62 -15.25
N GLU A 184 -14.16 23.63 -14.51
CA GLU A 184 -14.44 22.67 -13.44
C GLU A 184 -14.57 21.22 -13.93
N SER A 185 -14.24 20.27 -13.05
CA SER A 185 -14.44 18.84 -13.28
C SER A 185 -15.85 18.38 -12.85
N GLU A 186 -16.26 17.22 -13.33
CA GLU A 186 -17.49 16.53 -12.89
C GLU A 186 -17.50 16.19 -11.37
N PHE A 187 -16.37 16.32 -10.69
CA PHE A 187 -16.21 15.99 -9.28
C PHE A 187 -16.17 17.20 -8.35
N VAL A 188 -16.19 18.43 -8.87
CA VAL A 188 -15.99 19.64 -8.07
C VAL A 188 -16.93 19.71 -6.86
N ASP A 189 -18.20 19.37 -7.04
CA ASP A 189 -19.23 19.38 -5.99
C ASP A 189 -19.06 18.25 -4.96
N ASN A 190 -18.24 17.26 -5.28
CA ASN A 190 -17.98 16.09 -4.45
C ASN A 190 -16.69 16.22 -3.63
N ILE A 191 -15.91 17.27 -3.85
CA ILE A 191 -14.60 17.45 -3.18
C ILE A 191 -14.71 18.51 -2.08
N ILE A 192 -14.15 18.19 -0.91
CA ILE A 192 -13.91 19.15 0.18
C ILE A 192 -12.43 19.08 0.55
N GLU A 193 -11.75 20.21 0.44
CA GLU A 193 -10.34 20.36 0.78
C GLU A 193 -10.18 21.17 2.07
N PHE A 194 -9.62 20.50 3.08
CA PHE A 194 -9.14 21.10 4.32
C PHE A 194 -7.67 21.48 4.16
N SER A 195 -7.32 22.74 4.39
CA SER A 195 -5.93 23.21 4.24
C SER A 195 -5.64 24.40 5.15
N ASP A 196 -4.36 24.72 5.38
CA ASP A 196 -3.97 26.02 5.93
C ASP A 196 -4.24 27.10 4.87
N LEU A 197 -5.37 27.80 4.97
CA LEU A 197 -5.83 28.77 3.96
C LEU A 197 -4.91 29.99 3.83
N LYS A 198 -4.03 30.22 4.82
CA LYS A 198 -3.01 31.28 4.72
C LYS A 198 -1.94 30.91 3.70
N LYS A 199 -1.65 29.62 3.54
CA LYS A 199 -0.66 29.09 2.60
C LYS A 199 -1.29 28.57 1.31
N ASN A 200 -2.41 27.87 1.43
CA ASN A 200 -3.10 27.20 0.33
C ASN A 200 -4.49 27.81 0.13
N LYS A 201 -4.55 28.96 -0.54
CA LYS A 201 -5.81 29.71 -0.75
C LYS A 201 -6.86 28.95 -1.57
N GLY A 202 -6.45 27.89 -2.26
CA GLY A 202 -7.33 27.05 -3.06
C GLY A 202 -8.18 26.04 -2.29
N GLY A 203 -7.91 25.86 -0.99
CA GLY A 203 -8.72 25.01 -0.12
C GLY A 203 -10.09 25.60 0.19
N ASP A 204 -11.02 24.76 0.63
CA ASP A 204 -12.41 25.17 0.90
C ASP A 204 -12.58 25.57 2.37
N ILE A 205 -12.01 24.78 3.28
CA ILE A 205 -12.17 24.94 4.72
C ILE A 205 -10.79 25.00 5.37
N ASP A 206 -10.65 25.88 6.37
CA ASP A 206 -9.42 25.91 7.15
C ASP A 206 -9.29 24.60 7.93
N ILE A 207 -8.11 24.00 7.88
CA ILE A 207 -7.84 22.70 8.49
C ILE A 207 -8.10 22.69 10.00
N GLU A 208 -8.05 23.86 10.67
CA GLU A 208 -8.37 23.98 12.10
C GLU A 208 -9.79 23.52 12.45
N TYR A 209 -10.74 23.61 11.51
CA TYR A 209 -12.12 23.17 11.74
C TYR A 209 -12.33 21.69 11.52
N MET A 210 -11.39 20.98 10.89
CA MET A 210 -11.57 19.56 10.54
C MET A 210 -11.90 18.69 11.76
N PHE A 211 -11.27 18.98 12.91
CA PHE A 211 -11.49 18.21 14.12
C PHE A 211 -12.82 18.48 14.83
N SER A 212 -13.49 19.60 14.50
CA SER A 212 -14.87 19.88 14.95
C SER A 212 -15.94 19.07 14.22
N LEU A 213 -15.59 18.48 13.07
CA LEU A 213 -16.51 17.72 12.25
C LEU A 213 -16.64 16.29 12.75
N SER A 214 -17.80 15.65 12.58
CA SER A 214 -17.94 14.22 12.85
C SER A 214 -17.30 13.40 11.73
N SER A 215 -17.02 12.12 11.98
CA SER A 215 -16.48 11.23 10.94
C SER A 215 -17.43 11.09 9.73
N ALA A 216 -18.74 11.23 9.95
CA ALA A 216 -19.74 11.19 8.88
C ALA A 216 -19.75 12.46 8.01
N ASP A 217 -19.27 13.58 8.53
CA ASP A 217 -19.06 14.81 7.75
C ASP A 217 -17.80 14.70 6.85
N LEU A 218 -16.85 13.83 7.23
CA LEU A 218 -15.58 13.61 6.52
C LEU A 218 -15.64 12.42 5.56
N VAL A 219 -16.55 11.47 5.80
CA VAL A 219 -16.70 10.24 5.00
C VAL A 219 -18.18 9.98 4.74
N ALA A 220 -18.60 10.28 3.51
CA ALA A 220 -19.98 10.10 3.04
C ALA A 220 -19.99 9.62 1.58
N PRO A 221 -21.06 8.97 1.08
CA PRO A 221 -21.16 8.57 -0.32
C PRO A 221 -20.96 9.77 -1.25
N ASN A 222 -20.22 9.57 -2.35
CA ASN A 222 -19.81 10.62 -3.28
C ASN A 222 -18.93 11.73 -2.68
N LEU A 223 -18.34 11.56 -1.50
CA LEU A 223 -17.46 12.56 -0.91
C LEU A 223 -15.98 12.19 -1.08
N CYS A 224 -15.20 13.14 -1.59
CA CYS A 224 -13.74 13.14 -1.52
C CYS A 224 -13.29 14.22 -0.54
N THR A 225 -12.76 13.79 0.61
CA THR A 225 -12.17 14.67 1.62
C THR A 225 -10.67 14.72 1.42
N ILE A 226 -10.15 15.89 1.07
CA ILE A 226 -8.71 16.14 0.91
C ILE A 226 -8.22 16.86 2.15
N VAL A 227 -7.17 16.35 2.77
CA VAL A 227 -6.45 16.99 3.87
C VAL A 227 -5.10 17.42 3.33
N ASN A 228 -5.05 18.67 2.89
CA ASN A 228 -3.86 19.27 2.31
C ASN A 228 -2.95 19.80 3.42
N LEU A 229 -1.84 19.10 3.59
CA LEU A 229 -0.84 19.31 4.62
C LEU A 229 0.33 20.17 4.11
N ASN A 230 0.28 20.63 2.86
CA ASN A 230 1.36 21.36 2.23
C ASN A 230 1.75 22.63 3.01
N GLY A 231 3.06 22.84 3.16
CA GLY A 231 3.62 23.98 3.89
C GLY A 231 3.63 23.84 5.43
N MET A 232 3.19 22.71 6.00
CA MET A 232 3.31 22.41 7.43
C MET A 232 4.62 21.67 7.76
N ALA A 233 5.07 21.73 9.02
CA ALA A 233 6.21 20.95 9.52
C ALA A 233 5.86 19.46 9.58
N LEU A 234 6.85 18.57 9.40
CA LEU A 234 6.59 17.14 9.25
C LEU A 234 5.91 16.53 10.49
N GLU A 235 6.33 16.96 11.68
CA GLU A 235 5.79 16.52 12.97
C GLU A 235 4.31 16.88 13.11
N VAL A 236 3.95 18.06 12.65
CA VAL A 236 2.58 18.57 12.66
C VAL A 236 1.70 17.80 11.68
N GLN A 237 2.22 17.51 10.49
CA GLN A 237 1.52 16.70 9.49
C GLN A 237 1.27 15.29 10.01
N GLU A 238 2.28 14.71 10.66
CA GLU A 238 2.19 13.40 11.27
C GLU A 238 1.15 13.36 12.40
N ALA A 239 1.09 14.38 13.25
CA ALA A 239 0.11 14.50 14.33
C ALA A 239 -1.34 14.66 13.79
N ILE A 240 -1.54 15.52 12.80
CA ILE A 240 -2.84 15.71 12.15
C ILE A 240 -3.30 14.39 11.51
N ALA A 241 -2.41 13.71 10.78
CA ALA A 241 -2.67 12.42 10.18
C ALA A 241 -3.07 11.40 11.25
N GLY A 242 -2.26 11.19 12.28
CA GLY A 242 -2.52 10.20 13.33
C GLY A 242 -3.87 10.39 14.01
N LYS A 243 -4.19 11.62 14.41
CA LYS A 243 -5.46 11.95 15.09
C LYS A 243 -6.66 11.76 14.18
N LEU A 244 -6.58 12.16 12.90
CA LEU A 244 -7.63 11.92 11.92
C LEU A 244 -7.82 10.41 11.65
N LEU A 245 -6.74 9.70 11.35
CA LEU A 245 -6.79 8.29 11.01
C LEU A 245 -7.36 7.46 12.15
N LYS A 246 -6.98 7.75 13.40
CA LYS A 246 -7.52 7.08 14.59
C LYS A 246 -9.04 7.25 14.68
N LYS A 247 -9.52 8.49 14.54
CA LYS A 247 -10.94 8.83 14.54
C LYS A 247 -11.73 8.10 13.44
N LEU A 248 -11.18 8.04 12.22
CA LEU A 248 -11.80 7.35 11.10
C LEU A 248 -11.81 5.83 11.30
N TYR A 249 -10.72 5.26 11.81
CA TYR A 249 -10.63 3.83 12.11
C TYR A 249 -11.67 3.40 13.15
N GLU A 250 -11.76 4.10 14.29
CA GLU A 250 -12.75 3.83 15.35
C GLU A 250 -14.19 3.95 14.84
N SER A 251 -14.44 4.90 13.94
CA SER A 251 -15.76 5.08 13.33
C SER A 251 -16.10 3.98 12.33
N SER A 252 -15.10 3.47 11.61
CA SER A 252 -15.24 2.34 10.69
C SER A 252 -15.48 1.02 11.44
N THR A 253 -14.76 0.74 12.52
CA THR A 253 -14.96 -0.48 13.34
C THR A 253 -16.35 -0.52 13.97
N THR A 254 -16.91 0.65 14.30
CA THR A 254 -18.27 0.80 14.82
C THR A 254 -19.34 1.00 13.73
N ARG A 255 -18.96 0.93 12.44
CA ARG A 255 -19.82 1.10 11.26
C ARG A 255 -20.65 2.40 11.25
N LYS A 256 -20.09 3.47 11.82
CA LYS A 256 -20.70 4.81 11.81
C LYS A 256 -20.52 5.54 10.49
N ILE A 257 -19.52 5.12 9.70
CA ILE A 257 -19.21 5.67 8.38
C ILE A 257 -19.27 4.56 7.32
N PRO A 258 -19.59 4.89 6.06
CA PRO A 258 -19.58 3.91 4.97
C PRO A 258 -18.16 3.41 4.67
N PRO A 259 -18.02 2.28 3.96
CA PRO A 259 -16.74 1.84 3.42
C PRO A 259 -16.11 2.94 2.56
N PHE A 260 -14.80 3.13 2.67
CA PHE A 260 -14.06 4.20 2.02
C PHE A 260 -12.65 3.76 1.63
N TYR A 261 -11.98 4.60 0.85
CA TYR A 261 -10.56 4.46 0.55
C TYR A 261 -9.77 5.62 1.17
N LEU A 262 -8.78 5.26 1.99
CA LEU A 262 -7.78 6.18 2.50
C LEU A 262 -6.57 6.23 1.57
N PHE A 263 -6.30 7.38 0.97
CA PHE A 263 -5.10 7.63 0.17
C PHE A 263 -4.03 8.28 1.02
N LEU A 264 -2.88 7.64 1.10
CA LEU A 264 -1.68 8.16 1.75
C LEU A 264 -0.63 8.46 0.68
N ASP A 265 -0.45 9.73 0.34
CA ASP A 265 0.66 10.12 -0.54
C ASP A 265 1.96 10.30 0.27
N GLU A 266 3.07 9.90 -0.32
CA GLU A 266 4.36 9.72 0.34
C GLU A 266 4.25 9.01 1.71
N ALA A 267 3.53 7.89 1.72
CA ALA A 267 3.15 7.16 2.91
C ALA A 267 4.31 6.77 3.85
N HIS A 268 5.55 6.67 3.33
CA HIS A 268 6.74 6.41 4.15
C HIS A 268 7.04 7.51 5.19
N LEU A 269 6.46 8.70 5.02
CA LEU A 269 6.54 9.80 5.99
C LEU A 269 5.57 9.63 7.16
N PHE A 270 4.42 8.98 6.94
CA PHE A 270 3.43 8.70 7.98
C PHE A 270 3.62 7.31 8.61
N ALA A 271 4.21 6.39 7.86
CA ALA A 271 4.22 4.97 8.16
C ALA A 271 5.57 4.33 7.78
N GLY A 272 6.65 5.05 8.07
CA GLY A 272 8.02 4.62 7.83
C GLY A 272 8.52 3.62 8.87
N LYS A 273 9.81 3.26 8.77
CA LYS A 273 10.48 2.40 9.77
C LYS A 273 10.48 2.99 11.18
N LYS A 274 10.50 4.32 11.30
CA LYS A 274 10.34 5.01 12.57
C LYS A 274 8.92 4.73 13.08
N GLN A 275 8.86 4.09 14.22
CA GLN A 275 7.60 3.70 14.81
C GLN A 275 6.99 4.88 15.57
N THR A 276 5.77 5.25 15.24
CA THR A 276 5.04 6.39 15.78
C THR A 276 3.56 6.02 15.92
N GLU A 277 2.80 6.80 16.69
CA GLU A 277 1.36 6.53 16.84
C GLU A 277 0.64 6.52 15.48
N THR A 278 1.04 7.41 14.57
CA THR A 278 0.52 7.44 13.20
C THR A 278 0.86 6.16 12.44
N CYS A 279 2.10 5.66 12.54
CA CYS A 279 2.50 4.40 11.93
C CYS A 279 1.67 3.22 12.47
N ASP A 280 1.43 3.17 13.78
CA ASP A 280 0.62 2.12 14.42
C ASP A 280 -0.83 2.15 13.94
N VAL A 281 -1.42 3.34 13.78
CA VAL A 281 -2.76 3.46 13.20
C VAL A 281 -2.77 3.00 11.74
N VAL A 282 -1.80 3.39 10.92
CA VAL A 282 -1.71 2.93 9.52
C VAL A 282 -1.54 1.41 9.43
N ARG A 283 -0.79 0.79 10.35
CA ARG A 283 -0.70 -0.68 10.49
C ARG A 283 -2.06 -1.31 10.73
N LEU A 284 -2.90 -0.74 11.60
CA LEU A 284 -4.26 -1.23 11.84
C LEU A 284 -5.12 -1.18 10.55
N PHE A 285 -5.05 -0.10 9.78
CA PHE A 285 -5.70 -0.03 8.47
C PHE A 285 -5.22 -1.14 7.52
N ALA A 286 -3.91 -1.36 7.43
CA ALA A 286 -3.32 -2.36 6.54
C ALA A 286 -3.67 -3.81 6.94
N GLN A 287 -3.69 -4.12 8.24
CA GLN A 287 -3.95 -5.47 8.75
C GLN A 287 -5.45 -5.82 8.84
N GLU A 288 -6.27 -4.87 9.30
CA GLU A 288 -7.67 -5.15 9.67
C GLU A 288 -8.69 -4.27 8.95
N GLY A 289 -8.28 -3.12 8.40
CA GLY A 289 -9.19 -2.11 7.83
C GLY A 289 -10.18 -2.67 6.81
N ARG A 290 -9.75 -3.61 5.95
CA ARG A 290 -10.61 -4.30 4.96
C ARG A 290 -11.84 -4.95 5.60
N LYS A 291 -11.75 -5.51 6.81
CA LYS A 291 -12.88 -6.13 7.53
C LYS A 291 -13.97 -5.13 7.89
N PHE A 292 -13.59 -3.86 8.04
CA PHE A 292 -14.46 -2.77 8.48
C PHE A 292 -14.78 -1.79 7.34
N GLY A 293 -14.35 -2.08 6.11
CA GLY A 293 -14.56 -1.21 4.95
C GLY A 293 -13.60 -0.02 4.88
N ALA A 294 -12.57 0.03 5.73
CA ALA A 294 -11.51 1.04 5.70
C ALA A 294 -10.36 0.55 4.81
N ASN A 295 -10.51 0.72 3.50
CA ASN A 295 -9.51 0.31 2.50
C ASN A 295 -8.39 1.36 2.41
N ILE A 296 -7.21 0.96 1.94
CA ILE A 296 -6.04 1.85 1.89
C ILE A 296 -5.37 1.84 0.52
N VAL A 297 -4.92 3.02 0.10
CA VAL A 297 -4.08 3.28 -1.07
C VAL A 297 -2.81 3.96 -0.59
N ILE A 298 -1.67 3.29 -0.77
CA ILE A 298 -0.36 3.77 -0.34
C ILE A 298 0.42 4.19 -1.57
N GLY A 299 0.73 5.48 -1.69
CA GLY A 299 1.68 6.01 -2.64
C GLY A 299 3.03 6.25 -2.00
N THR A 300 4.12 5.70 -2.52
CA THR A 300 5.47 6.05 -2.07
C THR A 300 6.50 5.88 -3.17
N GLN A 301 7.49 6.77 -3.23
CA GLN A 301 8.65 6.60 -4.13
C GLN A 301 9.73 5.69 -3.54
N ARG A 302 9.65 5.41 -2.24
CA ARG A 302 10.66 4.70 -1.44
C ARG A 302 10.01 3.54 -0.69
N PRO A 303 9.60 2.45 -1.38
CA PRO A 303 8.99 1.29 -0.74
C PRO A 303 9.89 0.65 0.33
N GLN A 304 11.21 0.84 0.24
CA GLN A 304 12.17 0.36 1.25
C GLN A 304 12.07 1.06 2.61
N LEU A 305 11.58 2.31 2.64
CA LEU A 305 11.46 3.11 3.85
C LEU A 305 10.14 2.89 4.59
N LEU A 306 9.16 2.30 3.91
CA LEU A 306 7.89 1.93 4.51
C LEU A 306 8.07 0.80 5.53
N ASP A 307 7.25 0.83 6.57
CA ASP A 307 7.16 -0.24 7.55
C ASP A 307 6.96 -1.62 6.90
N THR A 308 7.69 -2.62 7.40
CA THR A 308 7.70 -3.97 6.84
C THR A 308 6.34 -4.66 6.98
N THR A 309 5.66 -4.46 8.11
CA THR A 309 4.34 -5.05 8.37
C THR A 309 3.30 -4.45 7.44
N ILE A 310 3.28 -3.13 7.28
CA ILE A 310 2.39 -2.46 6.33
C ILE A 310 2.65 -2.97 4.92
N ARG A 311 3.91 -2.99 4.49
CA ARG A 311 4.29 -3.44 3.14
C ARG A 311 3.90 -4.88 2.87
N ALA A 312 4.02 -5.77 3.85
CA ALA A 312 3.63 -7.17 3.73
C ALA A 312 2.11 -7.38 3.60
N GLN A 313 1.28 -6.37 3.91
CA GLN A 313 -0.17 -6.42 3.73
C GLN A 313 -0.63 -5.91 2.35
N ALA A 314 0.29 -5.52 1.47
CA ALA A 314 -0.05 -5.07 0.13
C ALA A 314 -0.79 -6.19 -0.63
N GLY A 315 -2.07 -5.96 -0.93
CA GLY A 315 -2.87 -6.90 -1.70
C GLY A 315 -2.64 -6.72 -3.20
N THR A 316 -2.61 -5.48 -3.67
CA THR A 316 -2.36 -5.13 -5.07
C THR A 316 -1.19 -4.16 -5.15
N TRP A 317 -0.27 -4.42 -6.07
CA TRP A 317 0.84 -3.52 -6.39
C TRP A 317 0.63 -2.92 -7.78
N VAL A 318 0.87 -1.61 -7.90
CA VAL A 318 1.01 -0.88 -9.17
C VAL A 318 2.41 -0.29 -9.19
N VAL A 319 3.28 -0.92 -9.94
CA VAL A 319 4.72 -0.64 -9.97
C VAL A 319 5.03 0.15 -11.24
N HIS A 320 5.32 1.44 -11.08
CA HIS A 320 5.89 2.29 -12.11
C HIS A 320 7.42 2.12 -12.18
N ASN A 321 8.07 2.82 -13.11
CA ASN A 321 9.51 2.79 -13.25
C ASN A 321 10.25 3.08 -11.92
N LEU A 322 11.12 2.15 -11.52
CA LEU A 322 12.04 2.30 -10.37
C LEU A 322 13.49 2.17 -10.86
N SER A 323 14.39 2.94 -10.26
CA SER A 323 15.82 2.94 -10.61
C SER A 323 16.75 2.48 -9.48
N ASP A 324 16.33 2.57 -8.21
CA ASP A 324 17.13 2.09 -7.07
C ASP A 324 16.97 0.57 -6.92
N ILE A 325 18.10 -0.13 -6.89
CA ILE A 325 18.15 -1.61 -6.86
C ILE A 325 17.48 -2.17 -5.60
N ARG A 326 17.54 -1.46 -4.46
CA ARG A 326 16.88 -1.91 -3.21
C ARG A 326 15.38 -1.72 -3.29
N ASP A 327 14.92 -0.60 -3.85
CA ASP A 327 13.49 -0.35 -4.06
C ASP A 327 12.89 -1.39 -5.03
N ILE A 328 13.60 -1.72 -6.13
CA ILE A 328 13.23 -2.81 -7.05
C ILE A 328 13.22 -4.15 -6.31
N GLY A 329 14.29 -4.47 -5.58
CA GLY A 329 14.43 -5.74 -4.87
C GLY A 329 13.32 -5.97 -3.85
N ILE A 330 12.99 -4.94 -3.06
CA ILE A 330 11.92 -4.99 -2.06
C ILE A 330 10.53 -5.09 -2.70
N THR A 331 10.32 -4.42 -3.84
CA THR A 331 9.06 -4.54 -4.58
C THR A 331 8.86 -5.96 -5.09
N ILE A 332 9.90 -6.56 -5.70
CA ILE A 332 9.85 -7.95 -6.18
C ILE A 332 9.64 -8.94 -5.04
N SER A 333 10.30 -8.74 -3.88
CA SER A 333 10.14 -9.66 -2.75
C SER A 333 8.79 -9.53 -2.04
N SER A 334 8.08 -8.41 -2.22
CA SER A 334 6.81 -8.12 -1.53
C SER A 334 5.57 -8.35 -2.40
N ALA A 335 5.71 -8.38 -3.72
CA ALA A 335 4.61 -8.61 -4.65
C ALA A 335 4.61 -10.07 -5.13
N GLU A 336 3.53 -10.80 -4.86
CA GLU A 336 3.44 -12.26 -5.06
C GLU A 336 3.75 -12.73 -6.49
N ASP A 337 3.34 -11.94 -7.50
CA ASP A 337 3.45 -12.32 -8.91
C ASP A 337 4.77 -11.88 -9.56
N LEU A 338 5.62 -11.14 -8.84
CA LEU A 338 6.89 -10.66 -9.38
C LEU A 338 8.03 -11.61 -9.07
N SER A 339 8.99 -11.66 -9.99
CA SER A 339 10.19 -12.47 -9.86
C SER A 339 11.44 -11.66 -10.20
N ASN A 340 12.62 -12.23 -9.97
CA ASN A 340 13.89 -11.60 -10.34
C ASN A 340 14.00 -11.30 -11.86
N ASP A 341 13.26 -12.03 -12.70
CA ASP A 341 13.23 -11.81 -14.15
C ASP A 341 12.61 -10.43 -14.47
N ASN A 342 11.73 -9.91 -13.60
CA ASN A 342 11.06 -8.62 -13.78
C ASN A 342 11.91 -7.39 -13.39
N LYS A 343 13.16 -7.56 -12.93
CA LYS A 343 14.03 -6.42 -12.60
C LYS A 343 14.26 -5.49 -13.80
N SER A 344 14.55 -6.10 -14.96
CA SER A 344 14.78 -5.36 -16.21
C SER A 344 13.48 -4.71 -16.71
N ASP A 345 12.35 -5.37 -16.49
CA ASP A 345 11.02 -4.84 -16.82
C ASP A 345 10.72 -3.58 -16.02
N ILE A 346 10.80 -3.63 -14.70
CA ILE A 346 10.51 -2.50 -13.80
C ILE A 346 11.40 -1.30 -14.12
N SER A 347 12.69 -1.52 -14.37
CA SER A 347 13.64 -0.44 -14.69
C SER A 347 13.47 0.10 -16.11
N GLY A 348 12.91 -0.70 -17.02
CA GLY A 348 12.67 -0.37 -18.42
C GLY A 348 11.32 0.27 -18.74
N LEU A 349 10.37 0.34 -17.77
CA LEU A 349 9.06 0.95 -17.98
C LEU A 349 9.17 2.42 -18.43
N ASP A 350 8.43 2.82 -19.45
CA ASP A 350 8.33 4.21 -19.84
C ASP A 350 7.47 5.02 -18.86
N LYS A 351 7.53 6.35 -18.98
CA LYS A 351 6.65 7.24 -18.21
C LYS A 351 5.18 6.94 -18.55
N GLY A 352 4.36 6.72 -17.52
CA GLY A 352 2.96 6.35 -17.69
C GLY A 352 2.74 4.85 -17.97
N GLU A 353 3.78 4.03 -17.89
CA GLU A 353 3.67 2.58 -17.90
C GLU A 353 3.84 2.01 -16.49
N ALA A 354 3.08 0.96 -16.19
CA ALA A 354 3.12 0.29 -14.90
C ALA A 354 2.92 -1.22 -15.04
N ILE A 355 3.44 -1.96 -14.06
CA ILE A 355 3.14 -3.37 -13.84
C ILE A 355 2.12 -3.48 -12.71
N ILE A 356 1.01 -4.18 -12.95
CA ILE A 356 -0.02 -4.44 -11.94
C ILE A 356 0.06 -5.91 -11.52
N CYS A 357 0.16 -6.17 -10.23
CA CYS A 357 0.25 -7.51 -9.67
C CYS A 357 -0.51 -7.64 -8.33
N GLY A 358 -0.71 -8.88 -7.88
CA GLY A 358 -1.43 -9.22 -6.65
C GLY A 358 -2.91 -9.48 -6.87
N GLU A 359 -3.73 -9.27 -5.82
CA GLU A 359 -5.15 -9.65 -5.76
C GLU A 359 -6.00 -9.09 -6.92
N ALA A 360 -5.65 -7.91 -7.46
CA ALA A 360 -6.38 -7.29 -8.56
C ALA A 360 -6.28 -8.07 -9.89
N VAL A 361 -5.27 -8.92 -10.05
CA VAL A 361 -4.99 -9.66 -11.28
C VAL A 361 -4.97 -11.17 -11.01
N LYS A 362 -5.10 -12.00 -12.05
CA LYS A 362 -5.23 -13.46 -11.90
C LYS A 362 -3.86 -14.16 -11.79
N GLY A 363 -3.03 -13.75 -10.84
CA GLY A 363 -1.72 -14.35 -10.57
C GLY A 363 -0.66 -14.07 -11.65
N ILE A 364 -0.87 -12.99 -12.42
CA ILE A 364 -0.11 -12.65 -13.62
C ILE A 364 0.14 -11.15 -13.61
N PRO A 365 1.41 -10.69 -13.66
CA PRO A 365 1.69 -9.28 -13.79
C PRO A 365 1.16 -8.72 -15.12
N LEU A 366 0.34 -7.68 -15.05
CA LEU A 366 -0.18 -6.98 -16.22
C LEU A 366 0.67 -5.75 -16.52
N PHE A 367 1.15 -5.64 -17.75
CA PHE A 367 1.88 -4.48 -18.25
C PHE A 367 0.88 -3.50 -18.85
N VAL A 368 0.69 -2.36 -18.21
CA VAL A 368 -0.38 -1.41 -18.53
C VAL A 368 0.19 -0.04 -18.84
N LYS A 369 -0.22 0.51 -19.98
CA LYS A 369 -0.09 1.92 -20.29
C LYS A 369 -1.26 2.65 -19.66
N ILE A 370 -0.96 3.42 -18.62
CA ILE A 370 -1.95 4.14 -17.81
C ILE A 370 -2.71 5.14 -18.71
N ARG A 371 -4.05 5.16 -18.59
CA ARG A 371 -4.91 6.06 -19.37
C ARG A 371 -4.66 7.52 -19.01
N SER A 372 -5.10 8.45 -19.86
CA SER A 372 -5.16 9.86 -19.49
C SER A 372 -6.22 10.11 -18.40
N ARG A 373 -5.95 11.07 -17.52
CA ARG A 373 -6.88 11.62 -16.53
C ARG A 373 -7.92 12.52 -17.20
N THR A 374 -9.15 12.50 -16.66
CA THR A 374 -10.19 13.48 -17.02
C THR A 374 -10.09 14.74 -16.16
N THR A 375 -9.36 14.67 -15.05
CA THR A 375 -9.03 15.79 -14.17
C THR A 375 -7.60 16.27 -14.38
N ARG A 376 -7.32 17.53 -14.05
CA ARG A 376 -5.98 18.09 -14.16
C ARG A 376 -5.02 17.42 -13.18
N HIS A 377 -3.76 17.27 -13.58
CA HIS A 377 -2.69 16.88 -12.67
C HIS A 377 -2.05 18.13 -12.05
N GLY A 378 -2.28 18.33 -10.76
CA GLY A 378 -1.71 19.45 -10.00
C GLY A 378 -0.22 19.28 -9.74
N GLY A 379 0.46 20.41 -9.58
CA GLY A 379 1.78 20.49 -8.96
C GLY A 379 1.71 21.27 -7.65
N VAL A 380 2.84 21.37 -6.95
CA VAL A 380 2.97 21.96 -5.59
C VAL A 380 2.48 23.42 -5.48
N SER A 381 2.33 24.14 -6.60
CA SER A 381 1.82 25.52 -6.67
C SER A 381 0.46 25.64 -7.37
N PHE A 382 -0.28 24.55 -7.51
CA PHE A 382 -1.55 24.54 -8.20
C PHE A 382 -2.65 25.14 -7.32
N ASN A 383 -3.34 26.16 -7.83
CA ASN A 383 -4.53 26.72 -7.19
C ASN A 383 -5.77 26.37 -8.04
N PRO A 384 -6.68 25.49 -7.57
CA PRO A 384 -7.87 25.13 -8.33
C PRO A 384 -8.77 26.33 -8.64
N LEU A 385 -8.86 27.31 -7.73
CA LEU A 385 -9.77 28.46 -7.88
C LEU A 385 -9.47 29.32 -9.11
N ASP A 386 -8.25 29.28 -9.63
CA ASP A 386 -7.84 30.03 -10.83
C ASP A 386 -8.53 29.49 -12.11
N PHE A 387 -9.12 28.30 -12.03
CA PHE A 387 -9.75 27.59 -13.16
C PHE A 387 -11.26 27.37 -12.98
N LEU A 388 -11.84 27.74 -11.83
CA LEU A 388 -13.26 27.53 -11.55
C LEU A 388 -14.09 28.75 -11.92
N SER A 389 -15.33 28.51 -12.36
CA SER A 389 -16.30 29.60 -12.57
C SER A 389 -16.65 30.31 -11.25
N GLY A 390 -17.00 31.61 -11.33
CA GLY A 390 -17.42 32.39 -10.15
C GLY A 390 -18.63 31.78 -9.43
N SER A 391 -19.59 31.21 -10.17
CA SER A 391 -20.74 30.49 -9.60
C SER A 391 -20.33 29.26 -8.81
N THR A 392 -19.35 28.51 -9.30
CA THR A 392 -18.81 27.33 -8.61
C THR A 392 -18.11 27.73 -7.31
N VAL A 393 -17.32 28.82 -7.34
CA VAL A 393 -16.67 29.35 -6.13
C VAL A 393 -17.71 29.80 -5.08
N ASP A 394 -18.77 30.49 -5.50
CA ASP A 394 -19.87 30.88 -4.61
C ASP A 394 -20.58 29.66 -3.99
N GLU A 395 -20.74 28.58 -4.75
CA GLU A 395 -21.34 27.33 -4.28
C GLU A 395 -20.45 26.60 -3.26
N LEU A 396 -19.14 26.55 -3.49
CA LEU A 396 -18.17 26.01 -2.53
C LEU A 396 -18.20 26.80 -1.21
N GLN A 397 -18.29 28.13 -1.27
CA GLN A 397 -18.42 28.97 -0.08
C GLN A 397 -19.72 28.69 0.69
N LYS A 398 -20.87 28.58 0.00
CA LYS A 398 -22.14 28.18 0.64
C LYS A 398 -22.07 26.78 1.24
N ARG A 399 -21.33 25.86 0.62
CA ARG A 399 -21.12 24.51 1.17
C ARG A 399 -20.35 24.55 2.48
N LYS A 400 -19.28 25.35 2.55
CA LYS A 400 -18.54 25.59 3.80
C LYS A 400 -19.46 26.08 4.91
N GLU A 401 -20.30 27.07 4.63
CA GLU A 401 -21.26 27.60 5.61
C GLU A 401 -22.27 26.55 6.08
N ARG A 402 -22.73 25.66 5.19
CA ARG A 402 -23.63 24.54 5.57
C ARG A 402 -22.95 23.53 6.48
N ILE A 403 -21.70 23.17 6.20
CA ILE A 403 -20.94 22.18 6.99
C ILE A 403 -20.62 22.73 8.38
N LEU A 404 -20.12 23.96 8.45
CA LEU A 404 -19.71 24.58 9.70
C LEU A 404 -20.90 25.17 10.49
N GLY A 405 -21.91 25.70 9.81
CA GLY A 405 -23.08 26.33 10.44
C GLY A 405 -23.99 25.35 11.17
N GLY A 406 -23.84 24.04 10.90
CA GLY A 406 -24.48 22.99 11.69
C GLY A 406 -23.78 22.67 13.02
N LYS A 407 -22.64 23.31 13.31
CA LYS A 407 -21.84 23.07 14.52
C LYS A 407 -22.07 24.17 15.56
N SER A 408 -22.11 23.77 16.82
CA SER A 408 -22.16 24.70 17.96
C SER A 408 -20.83 25.46 18.12
N ALA A 409 -20.88 26.60 18.81
CA ALA A 409 -19.68 27.38 19.12
C ALA A 409 -18.65 26.54 19.89
N ASP A 410 -19.11 25.74 20.86
CA ASP A 410 -18.28 24.87 21.70
C ASP A 410 -17.59 23.77 20.87
N GLU A 411 -18.28 23.19 19.88
CA GLU A 411 -17.69 22.18 18.98
C GLU A 411 -16.59 22.78 18.11
N LEU A 412 -16.82 23.99 17.56
CA LEU A 412 -15.84 24.70 16.75
C LEU A 412 -14.62 25.10 17.60
N GLU A 413 -14.83 25.57 18.82
CA GLU A 413 -13.75 25.94 19.75
C GLU A 413 -12.93 24.72 20.18
N THR A 414 -13.59 23.61 20.52
CA THR A 414 -12.92 22.35 20.88
C THR A 414 -12.05 21.86 19.72
N GLY A 415 -12.57 21.85 18.49
CA GLY A 415 -11.82 21.44 17.30
C GLY A 415 -10.59 22.33 17.05
N ARG A 416 -10.75 23.65 17.18
CA ARG A 416 -9.62 24.59 17.04
C ARG A 416 -8.57 24.41 18.13
N SER A 417 -8.99 24.19 19.38
CA SER A 417 -8.07 23.93 20.49
C SER A 417 -7.23 22.66 20.24
N MET A 418 -7.87 21.58 19.77
CA MET A 418 -7.17 20.35 19.37
C MET A 418 -6.17 20.57 18.25
N TYR A 419 -6.45 21.46 17.30
CA TYR A 419 -5.54 21.80 16.23
C TYR A 419 -4.38 22.68 16.71
N GLN A 420 -4.65 23.66 17.59
CA GLN A 420 -3.63 24.51 18.18
C GLN A 420 -2.62 23.69 18.99
N GLU A 421 -3.09 22.72 19.78
CA GLU A 421 -2.25 21.77 20.51
C GLU A 421 -1.27 21.02 19.59
N MET A 422 -1.67 20.64 18.38
CA MET A 422 -0.78 19.98 17.40
C MET A 422 0.23 20.91 16.75
N MET A 423 -0.08 22.22 16.69
CA MET A 423 0.80 23.24 16.14
C MET A 423 1.83 23.73 17.15
N GLU A 424 1.55 23.57 18.44
CA GLU A 424 2.52 23.89 19.48
C GLU A 424 3.73 22.95 19.38
N PRO A 425 4.96 23.49 19.49
CA PRO A 425 6.13 22.63 19.63
C PRO A 425 5.95 21.77 20.87
N LYS A 426 6.24 20.47 20.75
CA LYS A 426 6.21 19.55 21.90
C LYS A 426 7.06 20.12 23.03
N LYS A 427 6.49 20.12 24.24
CA LYS A 427 7.18 20.56 25.45
C LYS A 427 8.14 19.47 25.89
N ALA A 428 9.14 19.82 26.68
CA ALA A 428 10.08 18.85 27.26
C ALA A 428 9.37 17.68 27.98
N ALA A 429 8.24 17.97 28.64
CA ALA A 429 7.39 16.95 29.28
C ALA A 429 6.80 15.92 28.29
N ASP A 430 6.35 16.36 27.11
CA ASP A 430 5.79 15.46 26.09
C ASP A 430 6.85 14.50 25.55
N TYR A 431 8.09 14.99 25.40
CA TYR A 431 9.22 14.13 25.06
C TYR A 431 9.53 13.12 26.17
N LEU A 432 9.45 13.51 27.45
CA LEU A 432 9.68 12.60 28.58
C LEU A 432 8.63 11.50 28.66
N ASP A 433 7.38 11.79 28.35
CA ASP A 433 6.30 10.79 28.29
C ASP A 433 6.53 9.79 27.15
N GLU A 434 6.90 10.28 25.95
CA GLU A 434 7.28 9.40 24.83
C GLU A 434 8.53 8.57 25.13
N ILE A 435 9.54 9.15 25.76
CA ILE A 435 10.75 8.47 26.22
C ILE A 435 10.38 7.34 27.19
N THR A 436 9.42 7.58 28.09
CA THR A 436 8.95 6.59 29.07
C THR A 436 8.22 5.43 28.37
N ALA A 437 7.30 5.71 27.46
CA ALA A 437 6.61 4.69 26.67
C ALA A 437 7.59 3.86 25.82
N LEU A 438 8.59 4.51 25.21
CA LEU A 438 9.64 3.85 24.44
C LEU A 438 10.49 2.92 25.30
N LYS A 439 10.88 3.34 26.51
CA LYS A 439 11.63 2.48 27.44
C LYS A 439 10.87 1.20 27.75
N ILE A 440 9.57 1.31 28.03
CA ILE A 440 8.70 0.15 28.29
C ILE A 440 8.71 -0.79 27.08
N ARG A 441 8.51 -0.25 25.87
CA ARG A 441 8.47 -1.05 24.64
C ARG A 441 9.81 -1.74 24.34
N ILE A 442 10.93 -1.05 24.50
CA ILE A 442 12.27 -1.61 24.32
C ILE A 442 12.47 -2.78 25.29
N LEU A 443 12.10 -2.62 26.56
CA LEU A 443 12.21 -3.68 27.57
C LEU A 443 11.33 -4.90 27.25
N GLU A 444 10.11 -4.68 26.76
CA GLU A 444 9.23 -5.77 26.31
C GLU A 444 9.84 -6.57 25.16
N LEU A 445 10.40 -5.88 24.16
CA LEU A 445 11.05 -6.51 23.02
C LEU A 445 12.33 -7.25 23.43
N GLU A 446 13.12 -6.69 24.35
CA GLU A 446 14.32 -7.34 24.90
C GLU A 446 13.97 -8.62 25.66
N ASP A 447 12.88 -8.62 26.44
CA ASP A 447 12.38 -9.83 27.12
C ASP A 447 11.89 -10.88 26.11
N GLU A 448 11.19 -10.46 25.06
CA GLU A 448 10.72 -11.35 23.99
C GLU A 448 11.89 -12.02 23.25
N VAL A 449 12.91 -11.25 22.87
CA VAL A 449 14.14 -11.76 22.25
C VAL A 449 14.85 -12.75 23.17
N SER A 450 14.93 -12.45 24.47
CA SER A 450 15.56 -13.32 25.46
C SER A 450 14.85 -14.68 25.54
N ARG A 451 13.51 -14.68 25.62
CA ARG A 451 12.68 -15.90 25.63
C ARG A 451 12.82 -16.71 24.35
N LEU A 452 12.87 -16.06 23.19
CA LEU A 452 13.05 -16.74 21.91
C LEU A 452 14.43 -17.40 21.82
N LYS A 453 15.50 -16.72 22.26
CA LYS A 453 16.84 -17.29 22.32
C LYS A 453 16.90 -18.53 23.22
N GLU A 454 16.25 -18.50 24.38
CA GLU A 454 16.18 -19.64 25.28
C GLU A 454 15.45 -20.83 24.64
N LYS A 455 14.29 -20.59 24.00
CA LYS A 455 13.56 -21.63 23.23
C LYS A 455 14.41 -22.22 22.10
N VAL A 456 15.11 -21.38 21.33
CA VAL A 456 16.00 -21.82 20.25
C VAL A 456 17.12 -22.69 20.80
N ALA A 457 17.72 -22.32 21.94
CA ALA A 457 18.75 -23.12 22.59
C ALA A 457 18.22 -24.48 23.05
N THR A 458 17.04 -24.53 23.68
CA THR A 458 16.41 -25.79 24.12
C THR A 458 16.08 -26.70 22.92
N ILE A 459 15.62 -26.15 21.80
CA ILE A 459 15.31 -26.94 20.60
C ILE A 459 16.58 -27.47 19.94
N LYS A 460 17.65 -26.65 19.87
CA LYS A 460 18.98 -27.05 19.35
C LYS A 460 19.58 -28.19 20.18
N GLU A 461 19.37 -28.21 21.50
CA GLU A 461 19.81 -29.31 22.38
C GLU A 461 18.93 -30.58 22.27
N GLY A 462 17.66 -30.44 21.86
CA GLY A 462 16.67 -31.52 21.87
C GLY A 462 16.57 -32.38 20.61
N LYS A 463 17.00 -31.91 19.43
CA LYS A 463 17.09 -32.67 18.15
C LYS A 463 17.72 -31.81 17.05
N ASN A 464 18.50 -32.43 16.16
CA ASN A 464 19.11 -31.85 14.95
C ASN A 464 18.04 -31.40 13.93
N ILE A 465 17.34 -30.29 14.20
CA ILE A 465 16.42 -29.64 13.27
C ILE A 465 17.02 -28.28 12.90
N PRO A 466 17.30 -28.00 11.62
CA PRO A 466 17.75 -26.68 11.20
C PRO A 466 16.60 -25.68 11.32
N LEU A 467 16.64 -24.83 12.35
CA LEU A 467 15.71 -23.72 12.52
C LEU A 467 16.21 -22.48 11.77
N ILE A 468 15.89 -22.40 10.48
CA ILE A 468 16.16 -21.20 9.67
C ILE A 468 15.16 -20.08 10.04
N ALA A 469 13.92 -20.43 10.41
CA ALA A 469 12.85 -19.47 10.62
C ALA A 469 12.90 -18.66 11.94
N THR A 470 13.62 -19.11 12.99
CA THR A 470 13.69 -18.36 14.26
C THR A 470 14.91 -17.47 14.38
N ASP A 471 16.01 -17.78 13.68
CA ASP A 471 17.22 -16.96 13.74
C ASP A 471 16.98 -15.63 12.97
N ASP A 472 16.25 -15.67 11.84
CA ASP A 472 15.81 -14.48 11.10
C ASP A 472 14.85 -13.60 11.94
N VAL A 473 13.89 -14.20 12.65
CA VAL A 473 12.95 -13.47 13.52
C VAL A 473 13.66 -12.80 14.70
N VAL A 474 14.65 -13.47 15.30
CA VAL A 474 15.49 -12.85 16.35
C VAL A 474 16.29 -11.68 15.79
N GLN A 475 16.82 -11.82 14.57
CA GLN A 475 17.57 -10.76 13.91
C GLN A 475 16.67 -9.55 13.54
N ASP A 476 15.45 -9.79 13.10
CA ASP A 476 14.46 -8.76 12.81
C ASP A 476 14.05 -8.01 14.08
N LEU A 477 13.75 -8.72 15.18
CA LEU A 477 13.43 -8.11 16.48
C LEU A 477 14.63 -7.34 17.06
N GLN A 478 15.86 -7.83 16.88
CA GLN A 478 17.06 -7.09 17.28
C GLN A 478 17.26 -5.81 16.45
N THR A 479 16.95 -5.86 15.15
CA THR A 479 16.96 -4.69 14.28
C THR A 479 15.89 -3.69 14.73
N GLU A 480 14.70 -4.18 15.09
CA GLU A 480 13.62 -3.35 15.63
C GLU A 480 14.04 -2.67 16.95
N ILE A 481 14.64 -3.40 17.89
CA ILE A 481 15.17 -2.84 19.16
C ILE A 481 16.18 -1.73 18.89
N GLU A 482 17.09 -1.91 17.93
CA GLU A 482 18.11 -0.89 17.63
C GLU A 482 17.46 0.38 17.07
N VAL A 483 16.48 0.26 16.18
CA VAL A 483 15.70 1.40 15.67
C VAL A 483 14.97 2.13 16.79
N TRP A 484 14.39 1.41 17.75
CA TRP A 484 13.74 2.02 18.92
C TRP A 484 14.74 2.72 19.85
N LYS A 485 15.95 2.16 20.04
CA LYS A 485 17.04 2.79 20.81
C LYS A 485 17.55 4.07 20.14
N GLU A 486 17.68 4.07 18.81
CA GLU A 486 18.00 5.29 18.05
C GLU A 486 16.92 6.36 18.24
N LYS A 487 15.64 5.99 18.18
CA LYS A 487 14.51 6.91 18.45
C LYS A 487 14.57 7.45 19.88
N TYR A 488 14.85 6.60 20.87
CA TYR A 488 15.03 7.01 22.26
C TYR A 488 16.14 8.05 22.42
N ASN A 489 17.31 7.80 21.83
CA ASN A 489 18.45 8.72 21.91
C ASN A 489 18.14 10.06 21.22
N TYR A 490 17.46 10.03 20.07
CA TYR A 490 17.02 11.23 19.37
C TYR A 490 16.05 12.07 20.21
N LEU A 491 15.01 11.46 20.80
CA LEU A 491 14.03 12.20 21.60
C LEU A 491 14.67 12.76 22.88
N LYS A 492 15.62 12.02 23.46
CA LYS A 492 16.43 12.52 24.58
C LYS A 492 17.23 13.77 24.16
N GLU A 493 17.89 13.73 23.01
CA GLU A 493 18.63 14.89 22.47
C GLU A 493 17.72 16.07 22.13
N MET A 494 16.49 15.83 21.67
CA MET A 494 15.50 16.88 21.40
C MET A 494 14.94 17.50 22.69
N ALA A 495 14.68 16.68 23.71
CA ALA A 495 14.32 17.16 25.04
C ALA A 495 15.43 18.05 25.65
N GLU A 496 16.69 17.73 25.37
CA GLU A 496 17.86 18.50 25.80
C GLU A 496 18.07 19.81 24.99
N LYS A 497 17.54 19.92 23.76
CA LYS A 497 17.79 21.03 22.82
C LYS A 497 16.63 22.03 22.62
N GLY A 498 15.42 21.72 23.05
CA GLY A 498 14.24 22.57 22.80
C GLY A 498 14.26 23.90 23.57
N GLU A 499 14.30 25.03 22.84
CA GLU A 499 14.26 26.39 23.37
C GLU A 499 12.89 26.74 23.99
N GLY A 500 12.86 26.97 25.30
CA GLY A 500 11.70 27.48 26.04
C GLY A 500 11.78 27.14 27.53
N ASP A 501 12.78 27.71 28.21
CA ASP A 501 13.32 27.35 29.53
C ASP A 501 13.73 25.87 29.64
N MET A 502 15.01 25.64 29.95
CA MET A 502 15.46 24.35 30.46
C MET A 502 14.46 23.90 31.51
N ILE A 503 13.89 22.71 31.38
CA ILE A 503 13.66 21.91 32.57
C ILE A 503 15.02 21.26 32.79
N PRO A 504 15.89 21.78 33.68
CA PRO A 504 17.00 20.96 34.13
C PRO A 504 16.35 19.70 34.66
N LEU A 505 16.88 18.53 34.32
CA LEU A 505 16.57 17.35 35.11
C LEU A 505 16.98 17.72 36.55
N THR A 506 16.01 18.12 37.37
CA THR A 506 16.20 18.36 38.78
C THR A 506 16.54 17.01 39.42
N GLU A 507 17.23 17.02 40.55
CA GLU A 507 17.44 15.81 41.35
C GLU A 507 16.11 15.06 41.55
N ASP A 508 14.99 15.77 41.67
CA ASP A 508 13.64 15.19 41.75
C ASP A 508 13.19 14.43 40.48
N THR A 509 13.52 14.92 39.28
CA THR A 509 13.20 14.21 38.01
C THR A 509 14.16 13.05 37.74
N GLU A 510 15.43 13.14 38.12
CA GLU A 510 16.34 11.99 38.10
C GLU A 510 15.90 10.93 39.12
N GLU A 511 15.48 11.33 40.32
CA GLU A 511 14.90 10.43 41.31
C GLU A 511 13.57 9.82 40.83
N LEU A 512 12.69 10.58 40.17
CA LEU A 512 11.47 10.05 39.56
C LEU A 512 11.79 9.05 38.44
N LEU A 513 12.79 9.34 37.61
CA LEU A 513 13.28 8.42 36.57
C LEU A 513 13.89 7.16 37.17
N ASP A 514 14.65 7.28 38.26
CA ASP A 514 15.25 6.14 38.96
C ASP A 514 14.20 5.31 39.69
N LEU A 515 13.24 5.96 40.37
CA LEU A 515 12.09 5.33 41.01
C LEU A 515 11.18 4.63 39.99
N ASN A 516 10.98 5.22 38.81
CA ASN A 516 10.17 4.60 37.75
C ASN A 516 10.93 3.44 37.09
N ASN A 517 12.23 3.58 36.82
CA ASN A 517 13.07 2.45 36.38
C ASN A 517 13.04 1.31 37.42
N ARG A 518 13.06 1.65 38.71
CA ARG A 518 12.98 0.69 39.82
C ARG A 518 11.60 0.03 39.92
N ALA A 519 10.52 0.79 39.72
CA ALA A 519 9.16 0.28 39.68
C ALA A 519 8.96 -0.68 38.50
N ILE A 520 9.49 -0.34 37.32
CA ILE A 520 9.46 -1.19 36.12
C ILE A 520 10.30 -2.46 36.32
N GLU A 521 11.50 -2.34 36.92
CA GLU A 521 12.34 -3.48 37.27
C GLU A 521 11.63 -4.42 38.26
N LEU A 522 10.93 -3.85 39.24
CA LEU A 522 10.10 -4.59 40.20
C LEU A 522 8.87 -5.21 39.54
N GLU A 523 8.19 -4.53 38.62
CA GLU A 523 7.04 -5.07 37.86
C GLU A 523 7.46 -6.20 36.93
N ALA A 524 8.61 -6.09 36.25
CA ALA A 524 9.19 -7.15 35.45
C ALA A 524 9.57 -8.36 36.31
N GLN A 525 10.14 -8.13 37.49
CA GLN A 525 10.37 -9.19 38.48
C GLN A 525 9.06 -9.82 38.95
N LEU A 526 8.02 -9.04 39.22
CA LEU A 526 6.71 -9.52 39.65
C LEU A 526 6.02 -10.35 38.56
N LYS A 527 6.10 -9.93 37.30
CA LYS A 527 5.59 -10.65 36.11
C LYS A 527 6.35 -11.96 35.90
N LYS A 528 7.67 -11.95 36.09
CA LYS A 528 8.54 -13.14 36.08
C LYS A 528 8.19 -14.12 37.20
N TYR A 529 7.91 -13.63 38.41
CA TYR A 529 7.48 -14.46 39.54
C TYR A 529 6.08 -15.04 39.33
N LYS A 530 5.12 -14.26 38.81
CA LYS A 530 3.78 -14.75 38.45
C LYS A 530 3.83 -15.82 37.36
N SER A 531 4.56 -15.59 36.27
CA SER A 531 4.73 -16.59 35.20
C SER A 531 5.33 -17.89 35.73
N LYS A 532 6.38 -17.83 36.56
CA LYS A 532 6.98 -19.02 37.17
C LYS A 532 6.03 -19.75 38.12
N TYR A 533 5.15 -19.03 38.81
CA TYR A 533 4.15 -19.61 39.71
C TYR A 533 3.03 -20.29 38.94
N ASP A 534 2.53 -19.66 37.88
CA ASP A 534 1.50 -20.21 37.00
C ASP A 534 2.03 -21.43 36.22
N ASP A 535 3.27 -21.37 35.73
CA ASP A 535 3.95 -22.50 35.08
C ASP A 535 4.18 -23.67 36.04
N ALA A 536 4.52 -23.38 37.31
CA ALA A 536 4.67 -24.40 38.35
C ALA A 536 3.33 -25.06 38.73
N ILE A 537 2.23 -24.29 38.77
CA ILE A 537 0.88 -24.80 38.98
C ILE A 537 0.46 -25.69 37.80
N ILE A 538 0.63 -25.23 36.56
CA ILE A 538 0.30 -26.00 35.36
C ILE A 538 1.10 -27.31 35.31
N LEU A 539 2.40 -27.26 35.62
CA LEU A 539 3.24 -28.45 35.66
C LEU A 539 2.82 -29.41 36.78
N ALA A 540 2.48 -28.89 37.96
CA ALA A 540 1.98 -29.70 39.07
C ALA A 540 0.64 -30.37 38.73
N GLU A 541 -0.30 -29.64 38.12
CA GLU A 541 -1.58 -30.18 37.66
C GLU A 541 -1.42 -31.26 36.59
N LYS A 542 -0.51 -31.03 35.63
CA LYS A 542 -0.21 -31.99 34.56
C LYS A 542 0.46 -33.26 35.10
N THR A 543 1.40 -33.11 36.04
CA THR A 543 2.05 -34.23 36.73
C THR A 543 1.05 -35.01 37.59
N LEU A 544 0.16 -34.32 38.30
CA LEU A 544 -0.91 -34.94 39.10
C LEU A 544 -1.90 -35.71 38.21
N ALA A 545 -2.21 -35.18 37.02
CA ALA A 545 -3.06 -35.83 36.03
C ALA A 545 -2.38 -37.08 35.42
N GLU A 546 -1.07 -37.04 35.16
CA GLU A 546 -0.30 -38.20 34.69
C GLU A 546 -0.22 -39.29 35.77
N LEU A 547 0.09 -38.94 37.02
CA LEU A 547 0.12 -39.90 38.15
C LEU A 547 -1.24 -40.55 38.41
N LYS A 548 -2.36 -39.82 38.19
CA LYS A 548 -3.71 -40.38 38.27
C LYS A 548 -4.02 -41.35 37.13
N LYS A 549 -3.42 -41.17 35.94
CA LYS A 549 -3.55 -42.10 34.81
C LYS A 549 -2.75 -43.39 35.04
N THR A 550 -1.59 -43.32 35.70
CA THR A 550 -0.77 -44.51 36.02
C THR A 550 -1.34 -45.38 37.14
N ARG A 551 -2.35 -44.90 37.88
CA ARG A 551 -2.96 -45.59 39.04
C ARG A 551 -4.31 -46.25 38.73
N LYS A 552 -4.73 -46.31 37.46
CA LYS A 552 -6.00 -46.90 37.01
C LYS A 552 -5.79 -48.12 36.14
#